data_AF-A0A6V8IGI0-F1
#
_entry.id   AF-A0A6V8IGI0-F1
#
_cell.length_a   1.000
_cell.length_b   1.000
_cell.length_c   1.000
_cell.angle_alpha   90.00
_cell.angle_beta   90.00
_cell.angle_gamma   90.00
#
_symmetry.space_group_name_H-M   'P 1'
#
loop_
_entity.id
_entity.type
_entity.pdbx_description
1 polymer ?
#
loop_
_entity_poly.entity_id
_entity_poly.type
_entity_poly.pdbx_seq_one_letter_code
_entity_poly.pdbx_strand_id
1 'polypeptide(L)'
;MPKTAAVLFVHNEADNIGWWLSHHATIGFSTLIVCDDHSTDGTWTILSNAASFYDIRLQRSDKTISDRLERQTAFQKAIFENGRHEFDWMMILAADEYLHLEHASSLHDFLSASEGQSIPVNWCLFGSNGHEVPSPFAPSEAFTHHALLGTADHRVTRALFPMTRFEGALPDPFERVSSHADWSQARVLHYAAGDRQSFFQRNPSEVAEEAWKHFNRNDAVETGPQRWLSETRRIAAALVQSGLTDLYWRLRQTVVQHDEATLEKLGLMASDLVAGDESTFSDFQFYAFGETQPFVLDLHSEKLIALQVTDLDPTRHVRMILAVEVSAASPCPAFLFPERPCPAPCLSIAGSPSLLAALPLRFNQADQRITSAITGQSVHIEMPDPIPVSQEATSELYARLTALMVLSQGGHTLDALLRGIERLSAPDATALGCAIAMLSPAEAARLALAFPGLVPLSVRPVSP
;
A
#
# COMPACT_ATOMS: atom_id res chain seq x y z
N MET A 1 -14.87 -24.59 1.61
CA MET A 1 -14.80 -23.30 0.89
C MET A 1 -14.32 -23.60 -0.53
N PRO A 2 -14.93 -22.99 -1.57
CA PRO A 2 -14.49 -23.17 -2.94
C PRO A 2 -13.07 -22.60 -3.10
N LYS A 3 -12.24 -23.27 -3.89
CA LYS A 3 -10.90 -22.80 -4.24
C LYS A 3 -11.01 -21.85 -5.42
N THR A 4 -10.65 -20.59 -5.22
CA THR A 4 -10.82 -19.49 -6.17
C THR A 4 -9.47 -18.90 -6.58
N ALA A 5 -9.36 -18.45 -7.84
CA ALA A 5 -8.18 -17.74 -8.31
C ALA A 5 -8.49 -16.44 -9.06
N ALA A 6 -7.72 -15.39 -8.74
CA ALA A 6 -7.61 -14.20 -9.59
C ALA A 6 -6.36 -14.33 -10.47
N VAL A 7 -6.49 -14.06 -11.76
CA VAL A 7 -5.42 -14.21 -12.76
C VAL A 7 -5.05 -12.84 -13.30
N LEU A 8 -3.77 -12.46 -13.16
CA LEU A 8 -3.23 -11.17 -13.56
C LEU A 8 -2.03 -11.34 -14.50
N PHE A 9 -1.97 -10.50 -15.53
CA PHE A 9 -0.80 -10.32 -16.39
C PHE A 9 -0.35 -8.86 -16.27
N VAL A 10 0.87 -8.62 -15.80
CA VAL A 10 1.33 -7.31 -15.32
C VAL A 10 2.65 -6.88 -15.94
N HIS A 11 2.84 -5.57 -16.11
CA HIS A 11 4.12 -4.96 -16.46
C HIS A 11 4.21 -3.57 -15.85
N ASN A 12 5.26 -3.31 -15.08
CA ASN A 12 5.55 -2.03 -14.44
C ASN A 12 4.37 -1.40 -13.66
N GLU A 13 3.96 -2.08 -12.58
CA GLU A 13 2.88 -1.67 -11.68
C GLU A 13 3.35 -1.57 -10.21
N ALA A 14 4.62 -1.22 -9.96
CA ALA A 14 5.19 -1.25 -8.61
C ALA A 14 4.42 -0.37 -7.60
N ASP A 15 3.87 0.76 -8.04
CA ASP A 15 3.11 1.67 -7.18
C ASP A 15 1.70 1.14 -6.83
N ASN A 16 1.16 0.16 -7.55
CA ASN A 16 -0.23 -0.30 -7.43
C ASN A 16 -0.37 -1.81 -7.11
N ILE A 17 0.60 -2.65 -7.49
CA ILE A 17 0.50 -4.11 -7.36
C ILE A 17 0.30 -4.58 -5.91
N GLY A 18 0.91 -3.90 -4.93
CA GLY A 18 0.70 -4.21 -3.51
C GLY A 18 -0.76 -4.03 -3.08
N TRP A 19 -1.43 -3.00 -3.58
CA TRP A 19 -2.85 -2.77 -3.33
C TRP A 19 -3.73 -3.81 -4.03
N TRP A 20 -3.40 -4.17 -5.27
CA TRP A 20 -4.12 -5.18 -6.03
C TRP A 20 -4.10 -6.54 -5.31
N LEU A 21 -2.92 -6.97 -4.84
CA LEU A 21 -2.77 -8.22 -4.08
C LEU A 21 -3.61 -8.17 -2.79
N SER A 22 -3.47 -7.06 -2.04
CA SER A 22 -4.09 -6.91 -0.72
C SER A 22 -5.62 -6.85 -0.81
N HIS A 23 -6.16 -6.16 -1.82
CA HIS A 23 -7.60 -6.07 -2.05
C HIS A 23 -8.18 -7.42 -2.44
N HIS A 24 -7.59 -8.14 -3.39
CA HIS A 24 -8.14 -9.41 -3.84
C HIS A 24 -8.00 -10.52 -2.78
N ALA A 25 -6.95 -10.48 -1.96
CA ALA A 25 -6.85 -11.31 -0.76
C ALA A 25 -7.95 -10.95 0.26
N THR A 26 -8.22 -9.65 0.48
CA THR A 26 -9.31 -9.16 1.36
C THR A 26 -10.68 -9.62 0.90
N ILE A 27 -10.96 -9.54 -0.41
CA ILE A 27 -12.22 -10.01 -1.00
C ILE A 27 -12.41 -11.52 -0.80
N GLY A 28 -11.31 -12.28 -0.69
CA GLY A 28 -11.32 -13.70 -0.37
C GLY A 28 -10.97 -14.62 -1.53
N PHE A 29 -10.17 -14.15 -2.49
CA PHE A 29 -9.53 -15.07 -3.44
C PHE A 29 -8.55 -15.99 -2.68
N SER A 30 -8.65 -17.31 -2.88
CA SER A 30 -7.74 -18.25 -2.19
C SER A 30 -6.35 -18.29 -2.80
N THR A 31 -6.21 -17.94 -4.08
CA THR A 31 -4.94 -17.93 -4.82
C THR A 31 -4.90 -16.73 -5.74
N LEU A 32 -3.74 -16.08 -5.86
CA LEU A 32 -3.49 -15.03 -6.83
C LEU A 32 -2.43 -15.53 -7.83
N ILE A 33 -2.78 -15.68 -9.10
CA ILE A 33 -1.88 -16.17 -10.14
C ILE A 33 -1.41 -14.98 -10.97
N VAL A 34 -0.13 -14.65 -10.89
CA VAL A 34 0.43 -13.44 -11.50
C VAL A 34 1.53 -13.77 -12.48
N CYS A 35 1.39 -13.30 -13.72
CA CYS A 35 2.46 -13.30 -14.71
C CYS A 35 3.07 -11.91 -14.81
N ASP A 36 4.35 -11.79 -14.47
CA ASP A 36 5.11 -10.57 -14.68
C ASP A 36 5.80 -10.59 -16.05
N ASP A 37 5.42 -9.65 -16.90
CA ASP A 37 5.94 -9.46 -18.26
C ASP A 37 7.25 -8.67 -18.25
N HIS A 38 8.20 -9.12 -17.43
CA HIS A 38 9.57 -8.58 -17.36
C HIS A 38 9.62 -7.11 -16.91
N SER A 39 8.91 -6.79 -15.83
CA SER A 39 8.92 -5.47 -15.21
C SER A 39 10.32 -5.06 -14.74
N THR A 40 10.60 -3.76 -14.83
CA THR A 40 11.89 -3.12 -14.49
C THR A 40 11.78 -2.11 -13.36
N ASP A 41 10.58 -1.82 -12.89
CA ASP A 41 10.27 -0.82 -11.85
C ASP A 41 10.25 -1.38 -10.42
N GLY A 42 10.48 -2.70 -10.26
CA GLY A 42 10.40 -3.38 -8.96
C GLY A 42 9.11 -4.18 -8.73
N THR A 43 8.18 -4.22 -9.68
CA THR A 43 6.95 -5.04 -9.59
C THR A 43 7.27 -6.49 -9.20
N TRP A 44 8.25 -7.12 -9.86
CA TRP A 44 8.67 -8.48 -9.52
C TRP A 44 9.23 -8.63 -8.11
N THR A 45 9.96 -7.63 -7.62
CA THR A 45 10.51 -7.64 -6.25
C THR A 45 9.37 -7.66 -5.24
N ILE A 46 8.37 -6.80 -5.42
CA ILE A 46 7.17 -6.74 -4.57
C ILE A 46 6.43 -8.08 -4.61
N LEU A 47 6.18 -8.61 -5.82
CA LEU A 47 5.51 -9.90 -6.01
C LEU A 47 6.25 -11.04 -5.30
N SER A 48 7.58 -11.11 -5.47
CA SER A 48 8.41 -12.17 -4.87
C SER A 48 8.40 -12.13 -3.36
N ASN A 49 8.45 -10.93 -2.76
CA ASN A 49 8.35 -10.77 -1.31
C ASN A 49 6.95 -11.16 -0.82
N ALA A 50 5.90 -10.75 -1.52
CA ALA A 50 4.51 -11.06 -1.17
C ALA A 50 4.20 -12.56 -1.21
N ALA A 51 4.78 -13.31 -2.15
CA ALA A 51 4.56 -14.75 -2.30
C ALA A 51 5.04 -15.59 -1.11
N SER A 52 5.76 -14.99 -0.15
CA SER A 52 6.14 -15.65 1.10
C SER A 52 5.00 -15.71 2.14
N PHE A 53 3.93 -14.94 1.96
CA PHE A 53 2.85 -14.78 2.96
C PHE A 53 1.48 -15.26 2.49
N TYR A 54 1.25 -15.31 1.18
CA TYR A 54 -0.02 -15.67 0.55
C TYR A 54 0.22 -16.68 -0.57
N ASP A 55 -0.79 -17.48 -0.96
CA ASP A 55 -0.71 -18.34 -2.16
C ASP A 55 -0.72 -17.47 -3.41
N ILE A 56 0.44 -16.88 -3.71
CA ILE A 56 0.69 -16.06 -4.89
C ILE A 56 1.61 -16.87 -5.81
N ARG A 57 1.10 -17.25 -6.98
CA ARG A 57 1.81 -18.07 -7.94
C ARG A 57 2.38 -17.20 -9.04
N LEU A 58 3.69 -17.07 -9.02
CA LEU A 58 4.41 -16.18 -9.91
C LEU A 58 4.92 -16.92 -11.14
N GLN A 59 4.72 -16.31 -12.30
CA GLN A 59 5.29 -16.75 -13.56
C GLN A 59 5.91 -15.57 -14.31
N ARG A 60 6.82 -15.87 -15.21
CA ARG A 60 7.33 -14.92 -16.21
C ARG A 60 6.71 -15.23 -17.56
N SER A 61 6.39 -14.20 -18.32
CA SER A 61 5.86 -14.37 -19.67
C SER A 61 6.91 -14.99 -20.60
N ASP A 62 6.45 -15.69 -21.64
CA ASP A 62 7.32 -16.31 -22.64
C ASP A 62 7.91 -15.26 -23.60
N LYS A 63 9.21 -14.96 -23.45
CA LYS A 63 9.92 -13.98 -24.31
C LYS A 63 10.05 -14.41 -25.78
N THR A 64 9.76 -15.67 -26.13
CA THR A 64 9.79 -16.13 -27.52
C THR A 64 8.60 -15.61 -28.33
N ILE A 65 7.51 -15.23 -27.65
CA ILE A 65 6.35 -14.56 -28.24
C ILE A 65 6.60 -13.05 -28.17
N SER A 66 6.78 -12.40 -29.32
CA SER A 66 7.13 -10.99 -29.40
C SER A 66 5.98 -10.06 -29.02
N ASP A 67 4.75 -10.40 -29.40
CA ASP A 67 3.58 -9.60 -29.11
C ASP A 67 3.11 -9.75 -27.66
N ARG A 68 2.83 -8.62 -27.00
CA ARG A 68 2.43 -8.60 -25.59
C ARG A 68 1.05 -9.19 -25.37
N LEU A 69 0.09 -8.91 -26.26
CA LEU A 69 -1.27 -9.43 -26.14
C LEU A 69 -1.30 -10.94 -26.39
N GLU A 70 -0.48 -11.43 -27.33
CA GLU A 70 -0.29 -12.86 -27.56
C GLU A 70 0.33 -13.54 -26.32
N ARG A 71 1.36 -12.95 -25.69
CA ARG A 71 1.91 -13.45 -24.41
C ARG A 71 0.86 -13.53 -23.32
N GLN A 72 0.07 -12.47 -23.15
CA GLN A 72 -1.00 -12.41 -22.17
C GLN A 72 -2.04 -13.51 -22.43
N THR A 73 -2.49 -13.64 -23.67
CA THR A 73 -3.50 -14.63 -24.08
C THR A 73 -2.98 -16.05 -23.89
N ALA A 74 -1.73 -16.32 -24.28
CA ALA A 74 -1.09 -17.62 -24.11
C ALA A 74 -0.99 -18.02 -22.64
N PHE A 75 -0.56 -17.09 -21.77
CA PHE A 75 -0.52 -17.29 -20.33
C PHE A 75 -1.92 -17.59 -19.76
N GLN A 76 -2.92 -16.76 -20.07
CA GLN A 76 -4.28 -16.93 -19.54
C GLN A 76 -4.90 -18.27 -19.95
N LYS A 77 -4.73 -18.68 -21.22
CA LYS A 77 -5.17 -20.00 -21.71
C LYS A 77 -4.50 -21.13 -20.92
N ALA A 78 -3.18 -21.10 -20.80
CA ALA A 78 -2.43 -22.11 -20.06
C ALA A 78 -2.87 -22.20 -18.59
N ILE A 79 -3.12 -21.06 -17.94
CA ILE A 79 -3.59 -21.02 -16.54
C ILE A 79 -5.00 -21.58 -16.39
N PHE A 80 -5.94 -21.26 -17.28
CA PHE A 80 -7.29 -21.82 -17.22
C PHE A 80 -7.31 -23.33 -17.53
N GLU A 81 -6.52 -23.78 -18.50
CA GLU A 81 -6.37 -25.20 -18.83
C GLU A 81 -5.80 -26.00 -17.65
N ASN A 82 -4.70 -25.52 -17.06
CA ASN A 82 -4.06 -26.18 -15.91
C ASN A 82 -4.88 -26.06 -14.62
N GLY A 83 -5.61 -24.95 -14.45
CA GLY A 83 -6.43 -24.66 -13.28
C GLY A 83 -7.74 -25.44 -13.22
N ARG A 84 -8.15 -26.10 -14.31
CA ARG A 84 -9.46 -26.77 -14.46
C ARG A 84 -9.80 -27.76 -13.35
N HIS A 85 -8.81 -28.48 -12.84
CA HIS A 85 -9.00 -29.50 -11.79
C HIS A 85 -8.60 -29.02 -10.40
N GLU A 86 -8.04 -27.82 -10.31
CA GLU A 86 -7.53 -27.27 -9.06
C GLU A 86 -8.47 -26.22 -8.45
N PHE A 87 -9.06 -25.38 -9.29
CA PHE A 87 -9.92 -24.28 -8.87
C PHE A 87 -11.37 -24.58 -9.18
N ASP A 88 -12.26 -24.16 -8.29
CA ASP A 88 -13.70 -24.16 -8.53
C ASP A 88 -14.10 -22.95 -9.38
N TRP A 89 -13.49 -21.79 -9.12
CA TRP A 89 -13.78 -20.53 -9.82
C TRP A 89 -12.51 -19.75 -10.14
N MET A 90 -12.48 -19.12 -11.32
CA MET A 90 -11.37 -18.27 -11.75
C MET A 90 -11.90 -16.96 -12.35
N MET A 91 -11.15 -15.88 -12.19
CA MET A 91 -11.45 -14.58 -12.77
C MET A 91 -10.17 -13.94 -13.31
N ILE A 92 -10.22 -13.42 -14.53
CA ILE A 92 -9.14 -12.60 -15.09
C ILE A 92 -9.39 -11.14 -14.71
N LEU A 93 -8.36 -10.46 -14.23
CA LEU A 93 -8.39 -9.05 -13.87
C LEU A 93 -7.11 -8.37 -14.36
N ALA A 94 -7.24 -7.13 -14.83
CA ALA A 94 -6.10 -6.24 -15.11
C ALA A 94 -5.60 -5.58 -13.81
N ALA A 95 -4.43 -4.93 -13.88
CA ALA A 95 -3.79 -4.34 -12.70
C ALA A 95 -4.57 -3.14 -12.13
N ASP A 96 -5.37 -2.48 -12.96
CA ASP A 96 -6.26 -1.37 -12.62
C ASP A 96 -7.71 -1.82 -12.35
N GLU A 97 -7.96 -3.13 -12.28
CA GLU A 97 -9.28 -3.71 -12.04
C GLU A 97 -9.37 -4.36 -10.65
N TYR A 98 -10.39 -3.94 -9.90
CA TYR A 98 -10.62 -4.37 -8.53
C TYR A 98 -12.05 -4.90 -8.36
N LEU A 99 -12.19 -6.17 -7.97
CA LEU A 99 -13.51 -6.76 -7.71
C LEU A 99 -14.14 -6.14 -6.45
N HIS A 100 -15.36 -5.64 -6.56
CA HIS A 100 -16.16 -5.16 -5.45
C HIS A 100 -17.47 -5.92 -5.35
N LEU A 101 -17.81 -6.35 -4.14
CA LEU A 101 -19.08 -7.01 -3.83
C LEU A 101 -19.95 -6.02 -3.04
N GLU A 102 -21.16 -5.75 -3.53
CA GLU A 102 -22.05 -4.72 -2.97
C GLU A 102 -22.56 -5.11 -1.58
N HIS A 103 -22.92 -6.39 -1.42
CA HIS A 103 -23.60 -6.88 -0.22
C HIS A 103 -22.84 -8.01 0.47
N ALA A 104 -22.24 -8.93 -0.28
CA ALA A 104 -21.54 -10.09 0.29
C ALA A 104 -20.34 -9.68 1.15
N SER A 105 -20.15 -10.40 2.26
CA SER A 105 -19.02 -10.23 3.20
C SER A 105 -17.73 -10.88 2.72
N SER A 106 -17.81 -11.78 1.74
CA SER A 106 -16.66 -12.43 1.12
C SER A 106 -17.01 -12.98 -0.25
N LEU A 107 -15.99 -13.30 -1.04
CA LEU A 107 -16.14 -14.03 -2.31
C LEU A 107 -16.77 -15.41 -2.09
N HIS A 108 -16.49 -16.07 -0.96
CA HIS A 108 -17.11 -17.35 -0.63
C HIS A 108 -18.63 -17.21 -0.48
N ASP A 109 -19.09 -16.20 0.28
CA ASP A 109 -20.52 -15.97 0.49
C ASP A 109 -21.21 -15.61 -0.83
N PHE A 110 -20.55 -14.80 -1.64
CA PHE A 110 -21.03 -14.41 -2.97
C PHE A 110 -21.23 -15.63 -3.90
N LEU A 111 -20.24 -16.52 -3.96
CA LEU A 111 -20.29 -17.71 -4.82
C LEU A 111 -21.22 -18.80 -4.28
N SER A 112 -21.49 -18.83 -2.97
CA SER A 112 -22.38 -19.83 -2.36
C SER A 112 -23.84 -19.65 -2.78
N ALA A 113 -24.23 -18.44 -3.18
CA ALA A 113 -25.53 -18.15 -3.76
C ALA A 113 -25.61 -18.47 -5.27
N SER A 114 -24.47 -18.79 -5.91
CA SER A 114 -24.44 -19.05 -7.35
C SER A 114 -24.83 -20.49 -7.67
N GLU A 115 -25.68 -20.68 -8.68
CA GLU A 115 -26.07 -22.00 -9.18
C GLU A 115 -25.00 -22.62 -10.12
N GLY A 116 -23.72 -22.33 -9.88
CA GLY A 116 -22.61 -22.81 -10.71
C GLY A 116 -22.65 -22.27 -12.15
N GLN A 117 -23.23 -21.10 -12.36
CA GLN A 117 -23.23 -20.38 -13.64
C GLN A 117 -22.15 -19.30 -13.66
N SER A 118 -21.61 -18.98 -14.84
CA SER A 118 -20.69 -17.84 -15.00
C SER A 118 -21.37 -16.55 -14.56
N ILE A 119 -20.69 -15.79 -13.69
CA ILE A 119 -21.21 -14.52 -13.15
C ILE A 119 -20.44 -13.38 -13.83
N PRO A 120 -21.05 -12.68 -14.79
CA PRO A 120 -20.45 -11.47 -15.33
C PRO A 120 -20.50 -10.36 -14.28
N VAL A 121 -19.46 -9.55 -14.24
CA VAL A 121 -19.32 -8.38 -13.39
C VAL A 121 -18.94 -7.21 -14.27
N ASN A 122 -19.80 -6.19 -14.31
CA ASN A 122 -19.62 -5.01 -15.15
C ASN A 122 -18.46 -4.13 -14.67
N TRP A 123 -17.74 -3.55 -15.62
CA TRP A 123 -16.83 -2.44 -15.35
C TRP A 123 -17.60 -1.24 -14.78
N CYS A 124 -17.01 -0.58 -13.79
CA CYS A 124 -17.38 0.73 -13.31
C CYS A 124 -16.15 1.63 -13.49
N LEU A 125 -16.21 2.57 -14.42
CA LEU A 125 -15.06 3.41 -14.76
C LEU A 125 -14.87 4.51 -13.73
N PHE A 126 -13.70 4.56 -13.11
CA PHE A 126 -13.31 5.60 -12.16
C PHE A 126 -12.38 6.64 -12.80
N GLY A 127 -12.59 7.89 -12.43
CA GLY A 127 -11.72 9.01 -12.81
C GLY A 127 -10.53 9.17 -11.88
N SER A 128 -9.65 10.09 -12.24
CA SER A 128 -8.42 10.38 -11.49
C SER A 128 -8.67 11.09 -10.17
N ASN A 129 -9.89 11.57 -9.90
CA ASN A 129 -10.20 12.42 -8.75
C ASN A 129 -9.27 13.66 -8.63
N GLY A 130 -8.73 14.12 -9.76
CA GLY A 130 -7.75 15.22 -9.82
C GLY A 130 -6.32 14.83 -9.47
N HIS A 131 -6.00 13.55 -9.27
CA HIS A 131 -4.64 13.10 -9.03
C HIS A 131 -3.78 13.21 -10.30
N GLU A 132 -2.76 14.05 -10.22
CA GLU A 132 -1.77 14.25 -11.28
C GLU A 132 -0.57 13.32 -11.16
N VAL A 133 -0.25 12.93 -9.92
CA VAL A 133 0.90 12.08 -9.57
C VAL A 133 0.43 10.85 -8.80
N PRO A 134 1.24 9.77 -8.74
CA PRO A 134 0.88 8.54 -8.05
C PRO A 134 0.50 8.78 -6.58
N SER A 135 -0.65 8.25 -6.18
CA SER A 135 -1.15 8.38 -4.82
C SER A 135 -0.56 7.30 -3.89
N PRO A 136 -0.12 7.64 -2.67
CA PRO A 136 0.31 6.65 -1.69
C PRO A 136 -0.86 5.90 -1.03
N PHE A 137 -2.09 6.35 -1.24
CA PHE A 137 -3.30 5.74 -0.67
C PHE A 137 -3.78 4.55 -1.50
N ALA A 138 -4.65 3.71 -0.92
CA ALA A 138 -5.30 2.63 -1.67
C ALA A 138 -6.15 3.21 -2.82
N PRO A 139 -6.27 2.54 -3.97
CA PRO A 139 -7.09 3.03 -5.09
C PRO A 139 -8.54 3.35 -4.71
N SER A 140 -9.16 2.55 -3.83
CA SER A 140 -10.52 2.79 -3.31
C SER A 140 -10.65 3.99 -2.37
N GLU A 141 -9.52 4.51 -1.88
CA GLU A 141 -9.43 5.71 -1.05
C GLU A 141 -9.06 6.94 -1.92
N ALA A 142 -8.20 6.77 -2.92
CA ALA A 142 -7.76 7.84 -3.82
C ALA A 142 -8.80 8.19 -4.91
N PHE A 143 -9.39 7.18 -5.55
CA PHE A 143 -10.25 7.33 -6.71
C PHE A 143 -11.70 7.02 -6.34
N THR A 144 -12.40 8.02 -5.80
CA THR A 144 -13.77 7.87 -5.25
C THR A 144 -14.87 8.37 -6.18
N HIS A 145 -14.53 8.81 -7.40
CA HIS A 145 -15.51 9.29 -8.37
C HIS A 145 -15.51 8.43 -9.63
N HIS A 146 -16.69 8.04 -10.07
CA HIS A 146 -16.90 7.20 -11.25
C HIS A 146 -17.77 7.88 -12.30
N ALA A 147 -17.80 7.29 -13.50
CA ALA A 147 -18.64 7.73 -14.59
C ALA A 147 -20.13 7.52 -14.29
N LEU A 148 -21.01 8.35 -14.85
CA LEU A 148 -22.47 8.12 -14.77
C LEU A 148 -22.81 6.66 -15.14
N LEU A 149 -23.71 6.02 -14.37
CA LEU A 149 -24.01 4.58 -14.50
C LEU A 149 -24.47 4.16 -15.91
N GLY A 150 -25.02 5.08 -16.70
CA GLY A 150 -25.41 4.86 -18.10
C GLY A 150 -24.27 4.90 -19.13
N THR A 151 -23.03 5.11 -18.72
CA THR A 151 -21.85 5.15 -19.61
C THR A 151 -21.69 3.81 -20.35
N ALA A 152 -21.45 3.87 -21.66
CA ALA A 152 -21.46 2.68 -22.53
C ALA A 152 -20.39 1.65 -22.16
N ASP A 153 -19.20 2.10 -21.76
CA ASP A 153 -18.07 1.22 -21.43
C ASP A 153 -18.32 0.33 -20.21
N HIS A 154 -19.30 0.68 -19.36
CA HIS A 154 -19.73 -0.17 -18.26
C HIS A 154 -20.31 -1.52 -18.72
N ARG A 155 -20.65 -1.66 -20.00
CA ARG A 155 -21.17 -2.93 -20.56
C ARG A 155 -20.08 -3.96 -20.80
N VAL A 156 -18.80 -3.58 -20.73
CA VAL A 156 -17.69 -4.54 -20.69
C VAL A 156 -17.72 -5.25 -19.35
N THR A 157 -17.42 -6.54 -19.37
CA THR A 157 -17.48 -7.40 -18.19
C THR A 157 -16.16 -8.13 -17.95
N ARG A 158 -15.96 -8.52 -16.69
CA ARG A 158 -15.15 -9.69 -16.34
C ARG A 158 -16.08 -10.78 -15.86
N ALA A 159 -15.61 -12.02 -15.83
CA ALA A 159 -16.42 -13.14 -15.39
C ALA A 159 -15.75 -13.89 -14.25
N LEU A 160 -16.48 -14.08 -13.15
CA LEU A 160 -16.21 -15.17 -12.22
C LEU A 160 -16.72 -16.45 -12.88
N PHE A 161 -15.78 -17.27 -13.34
CA PHE A 161 -16.06 -18.40 -14.20
C PHE A 161 -15.93 -19.73 -13.45
N PRO A 162 -16.96 -20.61 -13.45
CA PRO A 162 -16.88 -21.92 -12.82
C PRO A 162 -16.07 -22.87 -13.70
N MET A 163 -14.97 -23.42 -13.17
CA MET A 163 -14.04 -24.23 -13.95
C MET A 163 -14.61 -25.58 -14.39
N THR A 164 -15.67 -26.05 -13.74
CA THR A 164 -16.46 -27.21 -14.18
C THR A 164 -17.07 -27.02 -15.57
N ARG A 165 -17.24 -25.78 -16.04
CA ARG A 165 -17.79 -25.43 -17.37
C ARG A 165 -16.74 -24.97 -18.38
N PHE A 166 -15.45 -25.07 -18.05
CA PHE A 166 -14.41 -24.62 -18.97
C PHE A 166 -14.24 -25.59 -20.16
N GLU A 167 -14.50 -25.11 -21.37
CA GLU A 167 -14.43 -25.87 -22.62
C GLU A 167 -13.29 -25.41 -23.56
N GLY A 168 -12.31 -24.67 -23.02
CA GLY A 168 -11.10 -24.24 -23.76
C GLY A 168 -11.14 -22.82 -24.33
N ALA A 169 -12.27 -22.11 -24.22
CA ALA A 169 -12.38 -20.70 -24.56
C ALA A 169 -12.34 -19.82 -23.31
N LEU A 170 -11.52 -18.77 -23.32
CA LEU A 170 -11.51 -17.76 -22.26
C LEU A 170 -12.82 -16.95 -22.29
N PRO A 171 -13.32 -16.45 -21.14
CA PRO A 171 -14.48 -15.57 -21.10
C PRO A 171 -14.25 -14.30 -21.94
N ASP A 172 -15.16 -14.01 -22.88
CA ASP A 172 -15.09 -12.80 -23.71
C ASP A 172 -15.65 -11.60 -22.95
N PRO A 173 -14.83 -10.57 -22.65
CA PRO A 173 -15.29 -9.40 -21.91
C PRO A 173 -16.37 -8.58 -22.64
N PHE A 174 -16.52 -8.75 -23.96
CA PHE A 174 -17.50 -8.05 -24.79
C PHE A 174 -18.78 -8.85 -25.06
N GLU A 175 -18.89 -10.09 -24.58
CA GLU A 175 -20.04 -10.98 -24.82
C GLU A 175 -21.38 -10.31 -24.50
N ARG A 176 -21.39 -9.45 -23.47
CA ARG A 176 -22.58 -8.76 -22.96
C ARG A 176 -22.62 -7.27 -23.29
N VAL A 177 -21.86 -6.78 -24.26
CA VAL A 177 -21.80 -5.34 -24.61
C VAL A 177 -23.16 -4.76 -25.08
N SER A 178 -24.08 -5.62 -25.51
CA SER A 178 -25.45 -5.24 -25.89
C SER A 178 -26.43 -5.19 -24.70
N SER A 179 -26.04 -5.72 -23.54
CA SER A 179 -26.85 -5.75 -22.32
C SER A 179 -26.64 -4.50 -21.48
N HIS A 180 -27.62 -4.16 -20.64
CA HIS A 180 -27.43 -3.12 -19.63
C HIS A 180 -26.50 -3.62 -18.53
N ALA A 181 -25.71 -2.71 -17.96
CA ALA A 181 -24.87 -3.02 -16.81
C ALA A 181 -25.75 -3.30 -15.57
N ASP A 182 -25.35 -4.29 -14.78
CA ASP A 182 -26.00 -4.67 -13.52
C ASP A 182 -25.11 -4.28 -12.34
N TRP A 183 -25.69 -3.52 -11.41
CA TRP A 183 -25.03 -2.99 -10.22
C TRP A 183 -25.53 -3.62 -8.92
N SER A 184 -26.41 -4.62 -9.00
CA SER A 184 -27.14 -5.13 -7.85
C SER A 184 -26.32 -6.05 -6.93
N GLN A 185 -25.21 -6.59 -7.44
CA GLN A 185 -24.46 -7.65 -6.75
C GLN A 185 -22.95 -7.34 -6.64
N ALA A 186 -22.33 -6.91 -7.73
CA ALA A 186 -20.88 -6.71 -7.79
C ALA A 186 -20.49 -5.72 -8.91
N ARG A 187 -19.28 -5.16 -8.81
CA ARG A 187 -18.65 -4.31 -9.82
C ARG A 187 -17.18 -4.67 -9.98
N VAL A 188 -16.63 -4.42 -11.16
CA VAL A 188 -15.18 -4.27 -11.34
C VAL A 188 -14.90 -2.77 -11.30
N LEU A 189 -14.31 -2.30 -10.20
CA LEU A 189 -13.83 -0.92 -10.10
C LEU A 189 -12.63 -0.81 -11.05
N HIS A 190 -12.78 -0.05 -12.12
CA HIS A 190 -11.80 0.05 -13.18
C HIS A 190 -11.17 1.44 -13.14
N TYR A 191 -9.97 1.52 -12.57
CA TYR A 191 -9.20 2.75 -12.41
C TYR A 191 -8.38 3.06 -13.68
N ALA A 192 -9.02 2.95 -14.85
CA ALA A 192 -8.39 3.05 -16.17
C ALA A 192 -7.62 4.36 -16.38
N ALA A 193 -8.16 5.47 -15.87
CA ALA A 193 -7.49 6.77 -15.91
C ALA A 193 -6.30 6.85 -14.93
N GLY A 194 -6.42 6.23 -13.76
CA GLY A 194 -5.46 6.34 -12.66
C GLY A 194 -5.09 7.80 -12.34
N ASP A 195 -3.90 8.01 -11.81
CA ASP A 195 -3.27 9.33 -11.87
C ASP A 195 -2.72 9.62 -13.27
N ARG A 196 -2.61 10.91 -13.57
CA ARG A 196 -2.16 11.36 -14.90
C ARG A 196 -0.75 10.87 -15.21
N GLN A 197 0.22 11.04 -14.32
CA GLN A 197 1.61 10.68 -14.60
C GLN A 197 1.78 9.20 -14.96
N SER A 198 1.25 8.28 -14.15
CA SER A 198 1.33 6.84 -14.42
C SER A 198 0.58 6.43 -15.69
N PHE A 199 -0.54 7.07 -16.02
CA PHE A 199 -1.24 6.80 -17.28
C PHE A 199 -0.36 7.04 -18.50
N PHE A 200 0.33 8.18 -18.56
CA PHE A 200 1.18 8.55 -19.71
C PHE A 200 2.51 7.80 -19.71
N GLN A 201 3.01 7.37 -18.55
CA GLN A 201 4.16 6.45 -18.49
C GLN A 201 3.83 5.08 -19.12
N ARG A 202 2.60 4.58 -18.92
CA ARG A 202 2.13 3.32 -19.53
C ARG A 202 1.74 3.46 -20.99
N ASN A 203 1.26 4.63 -21.39
CA ASN A 203 0.73 4.91 -22.72
C ASN A 203 1.45 6.11 -23.37
N PRO A 204 2.68 5.96 -23.88
CA PRO A 204 3.47 7.08 -24.43
C PRO A 204 2.99 7.59 -25.80
N SER A 205 1.82 7.16 -26.30
CA SER A 205 1.33 7.46 -27.65
C SER A 205 0.69 8.84 -27.79
N GLU A 206 0.64 9.38 -29.02
CA GLU A 206 0.00 10.68 -29.32
C GLU A 206 -1.51 10.73 -29.00
N VAL A 207 -2.20 9.58 -29.01
CA VAL A 207 -3.63 9.45 -28.65
C VAL A 207 -3.87 9.28 -27.14
N ALA A 208 -2.81 9.26 -26.32
CA ALA A 208 -2.94 9.05 -24.87
C ALA A 208 -3.72 10.18 -24.19
N GLU A 209 -3.67 11.41 -24.70
CA GLU A 209 -4.42 12.53 -24.13
C GLU A 209 -5.93 12.35 -24.27
N GLU A 210 -6.38 11.95 -25.45
CA GLU A 210 -7.81 11.71 -25.73
C GLU A 210 -8.30 10.49 -24.96
N ALA A 211 -7.49 9.43 -24.91
CA ALA A 211 -7.79 8.24 -24.10
C ALA A 211 -7.90 8.59 -22.61
N TRP A 212 -6.97 9.36 -22.05
CA TRP A 212 -7.02 9.76 -20.65
C TRP A 212 -8.26 10.61 -20.37
N LYS A 213 -8.58 11.59 -21.22
CA LYS A 213 -9.81 12.40 -21.09
C LYS A 213 -11.08 11.57 -21.17
N HIS A 214 -11.09 10.54 -22.00
CA HIS A 214 -12.22 9.62 -22.13
C HIS A 214 -12.44 8.80 -20.85
N PHE A 215 -11.38 8.23 -20.28
CA PHE A 215 -11.46 7.40 -19.08
C PHE A 215 -11.54 8.22 -17.78
N ASN A 216 -11.08 9.47 -17.75
CA ASN A 216 -11.09 10.31 -16.56
C ASN A 216 -12.50 10.83 -16.25
N ARG A 217 -13.31 10.00 -15.60
CA ARG A 217 -14.73 10.26 -15.33
C ARG A 217 -15.01 10.45 -13.85
N ASN A 218 -15.21 11.70 -13.44
CA ASN A 218 -15.43 12.09 -12.05
C ASN A 218 -16.88 12.56 -11.80
N ASP A 219 -17.86 11.83 -12.34
CA ASP A 219 -19.24 12.32 -12.44
C ASP A 219 -20.05 12.11 -11.15
N ALA A 220 -19.81 11.00 -10.44
CA ALA A 220 -20.55 10.63 -9.23
C ALA A 220 -19.64 10.01 -8.18
N VAL A 221 -19.90 10.32 -6.90
CA VAL A 221 -19.17 9.78 -5.75
C VAL A 221 -19.60 8.34 -5.46
N GLU A 222 -18.64 7.45 -5.22
CA GLU A 222 -18.84 6.08 -4.75
C GLU A 222 -17.81 5.75 -3.67
N THR A 223 -18.30 5.51 -2.45
CA THR A 223 -17.46 5.17 -1.29
C THR A 223 -17.74 3.76 -0.76
N GLY A 224 -18.69 3.02 -1.32
CA GLY A 224 -19.00 1.63 -0.97
C GLY A 224 -17.77 0.71 -0.90
N PRO A 225 -16.81 0.81 -1.85
CA PRO A 225 -15.56 0.04 -1.80
C PRO A 225 -14.71 0.21 -0.54
N GLN A 226 -14.84 1.32 0.18
CA GLN A 226 -14.05 1.58 1.39
C GLN A 226 -14.39 0.63 2.54
N ARG A 227 -15.48 -0.14 2.45
CA ARG A 227 -15.79 -1.22 3.41
C ARG A 227 -14.68 -2.27 3.54
N TRP A 228 -13.84 -2.41 2.51
CA TRP A 228 -12.71 -3.35 2.48
C TRP A 228 -11.40 -2.74 2.99
N LEU A 229 -11.34 -1.42 3.14
CA LEU A 229 -10.10 -0.67 3.30
C LEU A 229 -9.30 -1.09 4.54
N SER A 230 -9.98 -1.35 5.67
CA SER A 230 -9.30 -1.75 6.92
C SER A 230 -8.47 -3.03 6.72
N GLU A 231 -9.09 -4.06 6.17
CA GLU A 231 -8.44 -5.35 5.94
C GLU A 231 -7.42 -5.28 4.79
N THR A 232 -7.73 -4.52 3.74
CA THR A 232 -6.78 -4.27 2.64
C THR A 232 -5.51 -3.58 3.13
N ARG A 233 -5.62 -2.59 4.02
CA ARG A 233 -4.46 -1.95 4.65
C ARG A 233 -3.70 -2.90 5.56
N ARG A 234 -4.38 -3.76 6.31
CA ARG A 234 -3.76 -4.78 7.17
C ARG A 234 -2.86 -5.73 6.35
N ILE A 235 -3.37 -6.23 5.24
CA ILE A 235 -2.62 -7.10 4.31
C ILE A 235 -1.48 -6.31 3.65
N ALA A 236 -1.76 -5.10 3.14
CA ALA A 236 -0.75 -4.26 2.50
C ALA A 236 0.41 -3.91 3.45
N ALA A 237 0.12 -3.67 4.73
CA ALA A 237 1.13 -3.44 5.75
C ALA A 237 2.07 -4.62 5.94
N ALA A 238 1.56 -5.87 5.92
CA ALA A 238 2.41 -7.05 5.97
C ALA A 238 3.35 -7.13 4.74
N LEU A 239 2.84 -6.81 3.54
CA LEU A 239 3.65 -6.78 2.33
C LEU A 239 4.74 -5.70 2.40
N VAL A 240 4.40 -4.49 2.86
CA VAL A 240 5.34 -3.39 3.05
C VAL A 240 6.41 -3.74 4.09
N GLN A 241 6.03 -4.32 5.23
CA GLN A 241 6.98 -4.75 6.26
C GLN A 241 7.97 -5.79 5.73
N SER A 242 7.51 -6.74 4.92
CA SER A 242 8.41 -7.68 4.25
C SER A 242 9.37 -6.98 3.28
N GLY A 243 8.88 -6.03 2.48
CA GLY A 243 9.70 -5.25 1.57
C GLY A 243 10.77 -4.45 2.31
N LEU A 244 10.41 -3.79 3.41
CA LEU A 244 11.35 -3.03 4.24
C LEU A 244 12.37 -3.96 4.93
N THR A 245 11.99 -5.19 5.28
CA THR A 245 12.92 -6.18 5.81
C THR A 245 13.94 -6.63 4.75
N ASP A 246 13.52 -6.86 3.50
CA ASP A 246 14.42 -7.12 2.37
C ASP A 246 15.34 -5.91 2.12
N LEU A 247 14.78 -4.69 2.12
CA LEU A 247 15.55 -3.45 1.99
C LEU A 247 16.66 -3.35 3.05
N TYR A 248 16.34 -3.62 4.32
CA TYR A 248 17.32 -3.62 5.40
C TYR A 248 18.50 -4.52 5.09
N TRP A 249 18.25 -5.75 4.64
CA TRP A 249 19.33 -6.71 4.35
C TRP A 249 20.17 -6.28 3.14
N ARG A 250 19.54 -5.73 2.10
CA ARG A 250 20.27 -5.20 0.93
C ARG A 250 21.11 -3.99 1.27
N LEU A 251 20.57 -3.05 2.05
CA LEU A 251 21.33 -1.90 2.56
C LEU A 251 22.50 -2.35 3.43
N ARG A 252 22.27 -3.29 4.34
CA ARG A 252 23.33 -3.83 5.20
C ARG A 252 24.42 -4.50 4.38
N GLN A 253 24.05 -5.24 3.33
CA GLN A 253 25.00 -5.81 2.40
C GLN A 253 25.80 -4.72 1.68
N THR A 254 25.15 -3.68 1.16
CA THR A 254 25.81 -2.54 0.49
C THR A 254 26.84 -1.88 1.40
N VAL A 255 26.50 -1.62 2.67
CA VAL A 255 27.40 -0.99 3.63
C VAL A 255 28.57 -1.91 4.00
N VAL A 256 28.29 -3.16 4.39
CA VAL A 256 29.34 -4.11 4.81
C VAL A 256 30.31 -4.43 3.67
N GLN A 257 29.81 -4.58 2.45
CA GLN A 257 30.63 -4.89 1.27
C GLN A 257 31.27 -3.65 0.63
N HIS A 258 30.95 -2.45 1.12
CA HIS A 258 31.39 -1.19 0.51
C HIS A 258 31.08 -1.15 -1.00
N ASP A 259 29.86 -1.53 -1.38
CA ASP A 259 29.43 -1.58 -2.78
C ASP A 259 29.35 -0.16 -3.38
N GLU A 260 30.46 0.27 -3.98
CA GLU A 260 30.64 1.60 -4.57
C GLU A 260 29.56 1.92 -5.61
N ALA A 261 29.14 0.95 -6.43
CA ALA A 261 28.17 1.19 -7.49
C ALA A 261 26.77 1.49 -6.93
N THR A 262 26.39 0.83 -5.82
CA THR A 262 25.13 1.13 -5.15
C THR A 262 25.22 2.41 -4.33
N LEU A 263 26.34 2.69 -3.65
CA LEU A 263 26.56 3.94 -2.94
C LEU A 263 26.52 5.15 -3.88
N GLU A 264 27.10 5.05 -5.07
CA GLU A 264 27.04 6.12 -6.09
C GLU A 264 25.60 6.41 -6.51
N LYS A 265 24.75 5.38 -6.70
CA LYS A 265 23.32 5.56 -6.98
C LYS A 265 22.57 6.25 -5.84
N LEU A 266 23.00 6.01 -4.60
CA LEU A 266 22.48 6.69 -3.40
C LEU A 266 23.01 8.12 -3.26
N GLY A 267 23.99 8.52 -4.08
CA GLY A 267 24.65 9.83 -4.02
C GLY A 267 25.61 9.95 -2.86
N LEU A 268 26.23 8.82 -2.46
CA LEU A 268 27.15 8.71 -1.32
C LEU A 268 28.49 8.11 -1.76
N MET A 269 29.53 8.42 -1.01
CA MET A 269 30.86 7.81 -1.08
C MET A 269 31.12 7.00 0.19
N ALA A 270 32.00 6.00 0.13
CA ALA A 270 32.38 5.20 1.30
C ALA A 270 32.94 6.07 2.46
N SER A 271 33.59 7.18 2.14
CA SER A 271 34.08 8.15 3.14
C SER A 271 32.96 8.79 3.97
N ASP A 272 31.76 8.95 3.39
CA ASP A 272 30.62 9.59 4.06
C ASP A 272 30.08 8.72 5.20
N LEU A 273 30.29 7.40 5.11
CA LEU A 273 29.90 6.45 6.16
C LEU A 273 30.88 6.43 7.35
N VAL A 274 32.09 6.99 7.18
CA VAL A 274 33.13 7.06 8.23
C VAL A 274 33.15 8.43 8.93
N ALA A 275 32.70 9.49 8.25
CA ALA A 275 32.89 10.89 8.67
C ALA A 275 31.82 11.46 9.63
N GLY A 276 30.96 10.62 10.23
CA GLY A 276 29.81 11.08 11.01
C GLY A 276 30.13 11.49 12.45
N ASP A 277 29.43 12.51 12.96
CA ASP A 277 29.37 12.78 14.40
C ASP A 277 28.52 11.70 15.08
N GLU A 278 29.18 10.78 15.78
CA GLU A 278 28.52 9.68 16.50
C GLU A 278 28.00 10.10 17.89
N SER A 279 28.21 11.35 18.31
CA SER A 279 27.91 11.78 19.67
C SER A 279 26.49 12.30 19.89
N THR A 280 25.77 12.68 18.82
CA THR A 280 24.42 13.25 18.88
C THR A 280 23.33 12.21 18.66
N PHE A 281 22.53 11.96 19.68
CA PHE A 281 21.28 11.21 19.61
C PHE A 281 20.07 12.15 19.57
N SER A 282 19.01 11.73 18.90
CA SER A 282 17.72 12.41 18.94
C SER A 282 17.18 12.46 20.37
N ASP A 283 16.82 13.65 20.80
CA ASP A 283 16.16 13.88 22.09
C ASP A 283 14.65 14.00 21.86
N PHE A 284 13.87 13.22 22.61
CA PHE A 284 12.43 13.08 22.43
C PHE A 284 11.67 13.54 23.66
N GLN A 285 10.66 14.39 23.43
CA GLN A 285 9.62 14.65 24.41
C GLN A 285 8.38 13.84 24.07
N PHE A 286 7.81 13.18 25.07
CA PHE A 286 6.63 12.32 24.92
C PHE A 286 5.36 13.04 25.36
N TYR A 287 4.28 12.81 24.62
CA TYR A 287 2.98 13.37 24.91
C TYR A 287 1.90 12.29 24.82
N ALA A 288 0.98 12.33 25.77
CA ALA A 288 -0.28 11.59 25.75
C ALA A 288 -1.43 12.52 25.34
N PHE A 289 -2.50 11.95 24.84
CA PHE A 289 -3.65 12.68 24.31
C PHE A 289 -4.80 12.66 25.30
N GLY A 290 -5.06 13.77 25.99
CA GLY A 290 -6.20 13.96 26.89
C GLY A 290 -6.14 13.15 28.20
N GLU A 291 -6.44 13.79 29.34
CA GLU A 291 -6.52 13.09 30.63
C GLU A 291 -7.88 12.41 30.83
N THR A 292 -8.96 13.08 30.42
CA THR A 292 -10.36 12.65 30.58
C THR A 292 -10.81 11.76 29.43
N GLN A 293 -10.31 12.03 28.22
CA GLN A 293 -10.64 11.29 27.00
C GLN A 293 -9.37 10.83 26.27
N PRO A 294 -8.71 9.77 26.77
CA PRO A 294 -7.52 9.21 26.18
C PRO A 294 -7.73 8.79 24.72
N PHE A 295 -6.76 9.12 23.87
CA PHE A 295 -6.66 8.57 22.51
C PHE A 295 -5.99 7.19 22.56
N VAL A 296 -6.68 6.16 22.07
CA VAL A 296 -6.23 4.78 22.16
C VAL A 296 -6.37 4.06 20.83
N LEU A 297 -5.61 2.97 20.69
CA LEU A 297 -5.88 1.88 19.78
C LEU A 297 -6.80 0.84 20.45
N ASP A 298 -7.96 0.57 19.87
CA ASP A 298 -8.80 -0.58 20.22
C ASP A 298 -8.26 -1.83 19.52
N LEU A 299 -7.75 -2.79 20.29
CA LEU A 299 -7.16 -4.04 19.76
C LEU A 299 -8.18 -4.98 19.11
N HIS A 300 -9.47 -4.79 19.34
CA HIS A 300 -10.51 -5.61 18.71
C HIS A 300 -10.89 -5.07 17.33
N SER A 301 -11.15 -3.76 17.23
CA SER A 301 -11.52 -3.16 15.95
C SER A 301 -10.33 -2.64 15.13
N GLU A 302 -9.12 -2.63 15.72
CA GLU A 302 -7.91 -2.02 15.16
C GLU A 302 -8.09 -0.54 14.78
N LYS A 303 -8.96 0.17 15.51
CA LYS A 303 -9.28 1.58 15.25
C LYS A 303 -8.68 2.47 16.32
N LEU A 304 -8.24 3.64 15.87
CA LEU A 304 -7.90 4.74 16.76
C LEU A 304 -9.18 5.46 17.18
N ILE A 305 -9.42 5.57 18.48
CA ILE A 305 -10.63 6.17 19.04
C ILE A 305 -10.29 7.02 20.27
N ALA A 306 -11.09 8.05 20.51
CA ALA A 306 -11.15 8.73 21.80
C ALA A 306 -12.30 8.14 22.62
N LEU A 307 -12.04 7.78 23.88
CA LEU A 307 -13.04 7.24 24.79
C LEU A 307 -12.90 7.87 26.17
N GLN A 308 -13.95 7.84 26.98
CA GLN A 308 -13.88 8.31 28.36
C GLN A 308 -12.93 7.43 29.17
N VAL A 309 -12.15 8.04 30.07
CA VAL A 309 -11.18 7.33 30.92
C VAL A 309 -11.83 6.22 31.76
N THR A 310 -13.12 6.36 32.10
CA THR A 310 -13.91 5.34 32.81
C THR A 310 -14.20 4.09 31.98
N ASP A 311 -14.15 4.20 30.65
CA ASP A 311 -14.45 3.11 29.72
C ASP A 311 -13.17 2.40 29.24
N LEU A 312 -11.99 2.85 29.72
CA LEU A 312 -10.71 2.21 29.43
C LEU A 312 -10.67 0.79 29.99
N ASP A 313 -10.65 -0.18 29.08
CA ASP A 313 -10.26 -1.56 29.37
C ASP A 313 -8.77 -1.78 29.01
N PRO A 314 -7.85 -1.96 29.99
CA PRO A 314 -6.43 -2.18 29.74
C PRO A 314 -6.08 -3.51 29.06
N THR A 315 -7.03 -4.40 28.81
CA THR A 315 -6.81 -5.62 28.01
C THR A 315 -7.16 -5.43 26.54
N ARG A 316 -8.05 -4.47 26.26
CA ARG A 316 -8.54 -4.15 24.92
C ARG A 316 -7.95 -2.88 24.34
N HIS A 317 -7.66 -1.88 25.16
CA HIS A 317 -7.24 -0.57 24.71
C HIS A 317 -5.76 -0.33 25.00
N VAL A 318 -5.07 0.35 24.09
CA VAL A 318 -3.68 0.75 24.24
C VAL A 318 -3.58 2.25 24.00
N ARG A 319 -3.07 3.01 24.97
CA ARG A 319 -2.88 4.45 24.80
C ARG A 319 -1.91 4.74 23.67
N MET A 320 -2.16 5.81 22.93
CA MET A 320 -1.27 6.30 21.89
C MET A 320 -0.35 7.39 22.46
N ILE A 321 0.92 7.29 22.13
CA ILE A 321 1.97 8.22 22.55
C ILE A 321 2.52 8.93 21.32
N LEU A 322 2.62 10.26 21.40
CA LEU A 322 3.31 11.08 20.43
C LEU A 322 4.71 11.40 20.97
N ALA A 323 5.76 10.90 20.32
CA ALA A 323 7.11 11.38 20.56
C ALA A 323 7.46 12.50 19.58
N VAL A 324 7.94 13.63 20.09
CA VAL A 324 8.40 14.77 19.29
C VAL A 324 9.89 14.94 19.50
N GLU A 325 10.65 14.95 18.42
CA GLU A 325 12.09 15.18 18.48
C GLU A 325 12.39 16.67 18.70
N VAL A 326 12.75 17.03 19.92
CA VAL A 326 13.02 18.42 20.33
C VAL A 326 14.43 18.88 19.95
N SER A 327 15.33 17.95 19.61
CA SER A 327 16.66 18.25 19.08
C SER A 327 16.65 18.75 17.62
N ALA A 328 15.52 18.60 16.92
CA ALA A 328 15.38 18.95 15.50
C ALA A 328 14.60 20.26 15.28
N ALA A 329 14.87 20.94 14.17
CA ALA A 329 14.20 22.19 13.82
C ALA A 329 12.70 21.97 13.49
N SER A 330 11.87 22.98 13.80
CA SER A 330 10.45 22.98 13.42
C SER A 330 10.27 23.10 11.90
N PRO A 331 9.34 22.35 11.26
CA PRO A 331 8.46 21.36 11.88
C PRO A 331 9.23 20.09 12.29
N CYS A 332 9.15 19.76 13.57
CA CYS A 332 9.94 18.72 14.20
C CYS A 332 9.47 17.33 13.73
N PRO A 333 10.38 16.36 13.50
CA PRO A 333 10.02 14.95 13.38
C PRO A 333 9.20 14.50 14.60
N ALA A 334 8.11 13.79 14.33
CA ALA A 334 7.25 13.25 15.37
C ALA A 334 6.76 11.85 15.00
N PHE A 335 6.49 11.02 16.00
CA PHE A 335 6.11 9.62 15.80
C PHE A 335 4.96 9.27 16.75
N LEU A 336 3.84 8.81 16.19
CA LEU A 336 2.69 8.35 16.95
C LEU A 336 2.70 6.81 17.01
N PHE A 337 2.76 6.24 18.21
CA PHE A 337 2.89 4.80 18.43
C PHE A 337 2.14 4.34 19.69
N PRO A 338 1.79 3.05 19.79
CA PRO A 338 1.12 2.51 20.97
C PRO A 338 2.08 2.41 22.16
N GLU A 339 1.64 2.84 23.34
CA GLU A 339 2.42 2.90 24.61
C GLU A 339 3.11 1.57 24.94
N ARG A 340 2.46 0.44 24.62
CA ARG A 340 3.00 -0.91 24.77
C ARG A 340 2.93 -1.68 23.44
N PRO A 341 3.75 -2.73 23.25
CA PRO A 341 3.75 -3.50 22.02
C PRO A 341 2.36 -4.07 21.71
N CYS A 342 1.96 -4.00 20.44
CA CYS A 342 0.68 -4.53 19.97
C CYS A 342 0.88 -5.31 18.66
N PRO A 343 -0.01 -6.26 18.34
CA PRO A 343 0.08 -7.04 17.11
C PRO A 343 -0.39 -6.29 15.85
N ALA A 344 -0.97 -5.09 16.00
CA ALA A 344 -1.48 -4.32 14.86
C ALA A 344 -0.35 -4.02 13.86
N PRO A 345 -0.47 -4.44 12.59
CA PRO A 345 0.60 -4.30 11.60
C PRO A 345 0.73 -2.87 11.08
N CYS A 346 -0.33 -2.06 11.18
CA CYS A 346 -0.26 -0.64 10.90
C CYS A 346 -1.28 0.13 11.75
N LEU A 347 -1.07 1.44 11.84
CA LEU A 347 -2.03 2.39 12.40
C LEU A 347 -2.78 3.09 11.26
N SER A 348 -4.10 3.22 11.40
CA SER A 348 -4.94 3.92 10.43
C SER A 348 -5.43 5.24 11.00
N ILE A 349 -5.09 6.34 10.33
CA ILE A 349 -5.59 7.68 10.65
C ILE A 349 -5.86 8.44 9.35
N ALA A 350 -6.94 9.22 9.34
CA ALA A 350 -7.31 10.03 8.18
C ALA A 350 -6.19 11.00 7.80
N GLY A 351 -5.87 11.06 6.51
CA GLY A 351 -4.79 11.89 5.97
C GLY A 351 -3.39 11.25 6.03
N SER A 352 -3.25 10.02 6.56
CA SER A 352 -1.99 9.28 6.53
C SER A 352 -2.09 7.98 5.70
N PRO A 353 -1.30 7.85 4.62
CA PRO A 353 -1.23 6.63 3.84
C PRO A 353 -0.29 5.58 4.46
N SER A 354 0.28 5.86 5.64
CA SER A 354 1.28 5.00 6.25
C SER A 354 0.73 3.59 6.50
N LEU A 355 1.58 2.61 6.22
CA LEU A 355 1.35 1.19 6.44
C LEU A 355 2.30 0.63 7.52
N LEU A 356 2.63 1.47 8.50
CA LEU A 356 3.58 1.17 9.58
C LEU A 356 2.88 1.12 10.94
N ALA A 357 3.44 0.34 11.88
CA ALA A 357 2.92 0.21 13.25
C ALA A 357 3.22 1.45 14.13
N ALA A 358 4.01 2.39 13.62
CA ALA A 358 4.20 3.73 14.15
C ALA A 358 4.03 4.72 13.00
N LEU A 359 3.33 5.83 13.23
CA LEU A 359 3.06 6.81 12.19
C LEU A 359 4.15 7.88 12.17
N PRO A 360 4.85 8.07 11.02
CA PRO A 360 5.78 9.18 10.85
C PRO A 360 5.00 10.47 10.57
N LEU A 361 5.21 11.47 11.42
CA LEU A 361 4.50 12.74 11.44
C LEU A 361 5.50 13.91 11.53
N ARG A 362 5.02 15.12 11.25
CA ARG A 362 5.73 16.36 11.53
C ARG A 362 4.88 17.23 12.44
N PHE A 363 5.49 17.77 13.48
CA PHE A 363 4.85 18.62 14.47
C PHE A 363 5.35 20.05 14.35
N ASN A 364 4.45 20.98 14.05
CA ASN A 364 4.75 22.40 14.04
C ASN A 364 4.40 23.01 15.40
N GLN A 365 5.42 23.42 16.14
CA GLN A 365 5.25 23.98 17.48
C GLN A 365 4.48 25.31 17.49
N ALA A 366 4.57 26.10 16.41
CA ALA A 366 4.00 27.46 16.35
C ALA A 366 2.47 27.46 16.29
N ASP A 367 1.89 26.53 15.55
CA ASP A 367 0.44 26.39 15.35
C ASP A 367 -0.12 25.07 15.92
N GLN A 368 0.72 24.29 16.61
CA GLN A 368 0.38 22.98 17.19
C GLN A 368 -0.16 21.99 16.15
N ARG A 369 0.18 22.16 14.87
CA ARG A 369 -0.35 21.34 13.78
C ARG A 369 0.49 20.08 13.60
N ILE A 370 -0.20 18.95 13.41
CA ILE A 370 0.39 17.66 13.06
C ILE A 370 0.09 17.36 11.59
N THR A 371 1.14 17.08 10.82
CA THR A 371 1.03 16.68 9.41
C THR A 371 1.67 15.33 9.16
N SER A 372 1.22 14.60 8.16
CA SER A 372 1.87 13.36 7.72
C SER A 372 3.25 13.68 7.17
N ALA A 373 4.28 12.93 7.58
CA ALA A 373 5.61 13.07 6.99
C ALA A 373 5.65 12.59 5.52
N ILE A 374 4.69 11.73 5.14
CA ILE A 374 4.60 11.15 3.79
C ILE A 374 3.92 12.12 2.83
N THR A 375 2.80 12.73 3.20
CA THR A 375 1.99 13.57 2.28
C THR A 375 2.05 15.06 2.56
N GLY A 376 2.58 15.49 3.71
CA GLY A 376 2.49 16.89 4.17
C GLY A 376 1.08 17.35 4.55
N GLN A 377 0.05 16.52 4.36
CA GLN A 377 -1.33 16.85 4.70
C GLN A 377 -1.54 16.82 6.22
N SER A 378 -2.47 17.64 6.70
CA SER A 378 -2.86 17.62 8.11
C SER A 378 -3.49 16.28 8.47
N VAL A 379 -3.07 15.72 9.59
CA VAL A 379 -3.62 14.46 10.11
C VAL A 379 -4.65 14.82 11.16
N HIS A 380 -5.87 14.31 10.98
CA HIS A 380 -6.97 14.61 11.90
C HIS A 380 -6.99 13.58 13.03
N ILE A 381 -6.58 13.98 14.23
CA ILE A 381 -6.78 13.21 15.45
C ILE A 381 -8.09 13.70 16.05
N GLU A 382 -9.17 12.93 15.90
CA GLU A 382 -10.48 13.28 16.47
C GLU A 382 -10.40 13.26 18.00
N MET A 383 -10.34 14.44 18.61
CA MET A 383 -10.23 14.60 20.05
C MET A 383 -11.11 15.74 20.58
N PRO A 384 -11.73 15.54 21.75
CA PRO A 384 -12.43 16.60 22.47
C PRO A 384 -11.49 17.58 23.18
N ASP A 385 -10.29 17.13 23.57
CA ASP A 385 -9.22 17.97 24.14
C ASP A 385 -7.98 17.93 23.21
N PRO A 386 -7.74 18.97 22.39
CA PRO A 386 -6.73 18.92 21.33
C PRO A 386 -5.28 19.09 21.83
N ILE A 387 -5.05 19.28 23.14
CA ILE A 387 -3.73 19.60 23.68
C ILE A 387 -3.06 18.30 24.18
N PRO A 388 -1.94 17.87 23.56
CA PRO A 388 -1.14 16.77 24.09
C PRO A 388 -0.57 17.15 25.46
N VAL A 389 -0.70 16.26 26.43
CA VAL A 389 -0.18 16.43 27.80
C VAL A 389 1.20 15.78 27.87
N SER A 390 2.18 16.50 28.41
CA SER A 390 3.54 15.96 28.57
C SER A 390 3.51 14.70 29.43
N GLN A 391 4.19 13.66 28.95
CA GLN A 391 4.37 12.39 29.65
C GLN A 391 5.80 12.24 30.14
N GLU A 392 5.98 11.60 31.29
CA GLU A 392 7.32 11.25 31.80
C GLU A 392 8.01 10.30 30.81
N ALA A 393 9.25 10.61 30.47
CA ALA A 393 10.05 9.79 29.58
C ALA A 393 10.54 8.54 30.34
N THR A 394 9.99 7.37 29.99
CA THR A 394 10.37 6.10 30.63
C THR A 394 11.30 5.27 29.74
N SER A 395 12.02 4.33 30.34
CA SER A 395 12.86 3.36 29.62
C SER A 395 12.07 2.56 28.59
N GLU A 396 10.80 2.24 28.88
CA GLU A 396 9.92 1.49 27.98
C GLU A 396 9.58 2.31 26.73
N LEU A 397 9.29 3.61 26.88
CA LEU A 397 9.00 4.48 25.74
C LEU A 397 10.22 4.64 24.84
N TYR A 398 11.41 4.87 25.41
CA TYR A 398 12.66 4.90 24.62
C TYR A 398 12.99 3.56 23.97
N ALA A 399 12.69 2.44 24.62
CA ALA A 399 12.85 1.11 24.03
C ALA A 399 12.04 0.97 22.72
N ARG A 400 10.88 1.63 22.61
CA ARG A 400 10.07 1.63 21.37
C ARG A 400 10.69 2.43 20.23
N LEU A 401 11.53 3.42 20.54
CA LEU A 401 12.18 4.27 19.55
C LEU A 401 13.64 3.90 19.28
N THR A 402 14.20 2.92 20.01
CA THR A 402 15.64 2.60 19.96
C THR A 402 16.12 2.31 18.54
N ALA A 403 15.38 1.51 17.76
CA ALA A 403 15.78 1.21 16.39
C ALA A 403 15.77 2.47 15.49
N LEU A 404 14.76 3.33 15.65
CA LEU A 404 14.66 4.59 14.93
C LEU A 404 15.78 5.55 15.33
N MET A 405 16.10 5.66 16.61
CA MET A 405 17.20 6.48 17.13
C MET A 405 18.54 6.04 16.55
N VAL A 406 18.78 4.74 16.43
CA VAL A 406 20.00 4.21 15.78
C VAL A 406 20.01 4.57 14.29
N LEU A 407 18.87 4.45 13.60
CA LEU A 407 18.72 4.78 12.17
C LEU A 407 18.80 6.28 11.86
N SER A 408 18.59 7.15 12.84
CA SER A 408 18.62 8.61 12.68
C SER A 408 19.75 9.27 13.47
N GLN A 409 20.72 8.48 13.96
CA GLN A 409 21.85 8.99 14.71
C GLN A 409 22.73 9.88 13.83
N GLY A 410 22.83 11.16 14.18
CA GLY A 410 23.48 12.19 13.36
C GLY A 410 22.54 12.92 12.38
N GLY A 411 21.23 12.65 12.43
CA GLY A 411 20.20 13.36 11.68
C GLY A 411 19.37 12.46 10.75
N HIS A 412 18.33 13.04 10.13
CA HIS A 412 17.44 12.38 9.18
C HIS A 412 17.98 12.47 7.74
N THR A 413 19.17 11.92 7.52
CA THR A 413 19.85 11.90 6.22
C THR A 413 20.13 10.48 5.76
N LEU A 414 20.40 10.30 4.47
CA LEU A 414 20.63 8.98 3.91
C LEU A 414 21.93 8.34 4.42
N ASP A 415 22.98 9.13 4.64
CA ASP A 415 24.24 8.63 5.23
C ASP A 415 24.07 8.20 6.70
N ALA A 416 23.29 8.95 7.49
CA ALA A 416 22.96 8.58 8.86
C ALA A 416 22.15 7.28 8.91
N LEU A 417 21.18 7.12 8.01
CA LEU A 417 20.41 5.89 7.85
C LEU A 417 21.33 4.70 7.59
N LEU A 418 22.25 4.79 6.62
CA LEU A 418 23.16 3.70 6.27
C LEU A 418 24.12 3.33 7.42
N ARG A 419 24.66 4.33 8.13
CA ARG A 419 25.46 4.07 9.36
C ARG A 419 24.61 3.36 10.42
N GLY A 420 23.36 3.76 10.60
CA GLY A 420 22.42 3.11 11.52
C GLY A 420 22.11 1.66 11.13
N ILE A 421 21.96 1.36 9.84
CA ILE A 421 21.74 -0.01 9.33
C ILE A 421 22.88 -0.95 9.75
N GLU A 422 24.13 -0.49 9.68
CA GLU A 422 25.29 -1.28 10.11
C GLU A 422 25.27 -1.58 11.61
N ARG A 423 24.87 -0.59 12.42
CA ARG A 423 24.83 -0.67 13.89
C ARG A 423 23.65 -1.49 14.43
N LEU A 424 22.52 -1.52 13.71
CA LEU A 424 21.36 -2.30 14.12
C LEU A 424 21.68 -3.80 14.14
N SER A 425 21.34 -4.45 15.25
CA SER A 425 21.54 -5.89 15.42
C SER A 425 20.57 -6.73 14.56
N ALA A 426 19.35 -6.24 14.36
CA ALA A 426 18.27 -6.90 13.64
C ALA A 426 17.42 -5.88 12.85
N PRO A 427 16.73 -6.32 11.77
CA PRO A 427 15.80 -5.47 11.05
C PRO A 427 14.63 -5.04 11.93
N ASP A 428 14.27 -3.75 11.84
CA ASP A 428 12.99 -3.22 12.30
C ASP A 428 12.34 -2.46 11.14
N ALA A 429 11.36 -3.11 10.50
CA ALA A 429 10.69 -2.56 9.32
C ALA A 429 9.93 -1.26 9.63
N THR A 430 9.34 -1.14 10.82
CA THR A 430 8.59 0.06 11.20
C THR A 430 9.53 1.23 11.42
N ALA A 431 10.63 1.02 12.14
CA ALA A 431 11.65 2.05 12.35
C ALA A 431 12.33 2.46 11.03
N LEU A 432 12.64 1.52 10.15
CA LEU A 432 13.21 1.82 8.83
C LEU A 432 12.23 2.63 7.97
N GLY A 433 10.95 2.24 7.90
CA GLY A 433 9.94 3.01 7.20
C GLY A 433 9.77 4.43 7.76
N CYS A 434 9.80 4.58 9.09
CA CYS A 434 9.74 5.88 9.75
C CYS A 434 10.96 6.75 9.43
N ALA A 435 12.16 6.17 9.42
CA ALA A 435 13.39 6.89 9.07
C ALA A 435 13.39 7.33 7.59
N ILE A 436 12.94 6.47 6.68
CA ILE A 436 12.77 6.82 5.25
C ILE A 436 11.79 7.98 5.07
N ALA A 437 10.67 7.97 5.81
CA ALA A 437 9.68 9.04 5.76
C ALA A 437 10.20 10.40 6.24
N MET A 438 11.32 10.44 6.97
CA MET A 438 11.96 11.68 7.44
C MET A 438 13.04 12.23 6.52
N LEU A 439 13.54 11.43 5.56
CA LEU A 439 14.53 11.86 4.57
C LEU A 439 14.03 13.05 3.75
N SER A 440 14.96 13.73 3.08
CA SER A 440 14.54 14.66 2.02
C SER A 440 13.87 13.89 0.86
N PRO A 441 12.90 14.49 0.14
CA PRO A 441 12.28 13.85 -1.03
C PRO A 441 13.31 13.38 -2.07
N ALA A 442 14.41 14.13 -2.25
CA ALA A 442 15.49 13.78 -3.16
C ALA A 442 16.26 12.52 -2.72
N GLU A 443 16.59 12.40 -1.43
CA GLU A 443 17.25 11.20 -0.88
C GLU A 443 16.34 9.99 -0.94
N ALA A 444 15.07 10.12 -0.56
CA ALA A 444 14.10 9.04 -0.65
C ALA A 444 13.88 8.56 -2.09
N ALA A 445 13.90 9.49 -3.06
CA ALA A 445 13.84 9.14 -4.49
C ALA A 445 15.08 8.37 -4.96
N ARG A 446 16.30 8.78 -4.56
CA ARG A 446 17.53 8.03 -4.86
C ARG A 446 17.49 6.62 -4.26
N LEU A 447 17.02 6.49 -3.01
CA LEU A 447 16.85 5.20 -2.36
C LEU A 447 15.87 4.31 -3.12
N ALA A 448 14.73 4.85 -3.55
CA ALA A 448 13.73 4.11 -4.33
C ALA A 448 14.25 3.66 -5.71
N LEU A 449 15.05 4.50 -6.37
CA LEU A 449 15.69 4.16 -7.65
C LEU A 449 16.79 3.09 -7.49
N ALA A 450 17.54 3.14 -6.39
CA ALA A 450 18.57 2.14 -6.09
C ALA A 450 17.97 0.78 -5.73
N PHE A 451 16.79 0.76 -5.09
CA PHE A 451 16.09 -0.45 -4.65
C PHE A 451 14.63 -0.47 -5.14
N PRO A 452 14.40 -0.68 -6.45
CA PRO A 452 13.05 -0.65 -7.03
C PRO A 452 12.11 -1.67 -6.37
N GLY A 453 10.93 -1.19 -5.98
CA GLY A 453 9.88 -1.99 -5.32
C GLY A 453 10.06 -2.19 -3.81
N LEU A 454 11.14 -1.70 -3.20
CA LEU A 454 11.39 -1.86 -1.75
C LEU A 454 11.15 -0.59 -0.93
N VAL A 455 10.91 0.54 -1.60
CA VAL A 455 10.67 1.85 -0.98
C VAL A 455 9.31 2.38 -1.47
N PRO A 456 8.18 1.84 -0.96
CA PRO A 456 6.85 2.16 -1.47
C PRO A 456 6.44 3.61 -1.19
N LEU A 457 5.46 4.15 -1.94
CA LEU A 457 4.95 5.51 -1.74
C LEU A 457 4.44 5.76 -0.30
N SER A 458 3.93 4.72 0.38
CA SER A 458 3.42 4.79 1.75
C SER A 458 4.48 5.05 2.83
N VAL A 459 5.77 5.15 2.47
CA VAL A 459 6.85 5.55 3.37
C VAL A 459 7.74 6.66 2.78
N ARG A 460 7.46 7.13 1.56
CA ARG A 460 8.27 8.15 0.87
C ARG A 460 7.70 9.54 1.13
N PRO A 461 8.49 10.50 1.61
CA PRO A 461 8.03 11.88 1.74
C PRO A 461 7.81 12.48 0.34
N VAL A 462 6.63 13.06 0.10
CA VAL A 462 6.36 13.85 -1.10
C VAL A 462 7.16 15.14 -1.08
N SER A 463 7.53 15.63 -2.26
CA SER A 463 8.01 17.01 -2.38
C SER A 463 6.88 17.97 -1.96
N PRO A 464 7.14 18.93 -1.06
CA PRO A 464 6.13 19.88 -0.60
C PRO A 464 5.60 20.79 -1.71
#